data_AF-A0A2W5NXH0-F1
#
_entry.id   AF-A0A2W5NXH0-F1
#
_cell.length_a   1.000
_cell.length_b   1.000
_cell.length_c   1.000
_cell.angle_alpha   90.00
_cell.angle_beta   90.00
_cell.angle_gamma   90.00
#
_symmetry.space_group_name_H-M   'P 1'
#
loop_
_entity.id
_entity.type
_entity.pdbx_description
1 polymer ?
#
loop_
_entity_poly.entity_id
_entity_poly.type
_entity_poly.pdbx_seq_one_letter_code
_entity_poly.pdbx_strand_id
1 'polypeptide(L)'
;MPAMNIAARLRREQITSGAINLVLSAAFFFGVFGVRDHPLRFAAPDNFALDFLPQAAAIALMSSLVPLLVVSASLRKAGRRSGGGLFIARTVLAVVSAGLASAVALAAFCLFGPWREIGWSLALAVKLIYGSGLGVAGTTFALTRLFAHRGSEKA
;
A
#
# COMPACT_ATOMS: atom_id res chain seq x y z
N MET A 1 -25.37 -15.43 -10.48
CA MET A 1 -23.89 -15.51 -10.39
C MET A 1 -23.50 -15.26 -8.93
N PRO A 2 -23.13 -16.31 -8.17
CA PRO A 2 -23.27 -16.30 -6.72
C PRO A 2 -22.08 -15.61 -6.04
N ALA A 3 -22.33 -14.98 -4.89
CA ALA A 3 -21.40 -14.16 -4.12
C ALA A 3 -20.06 -14.84 -3.74
N MET A 4 -19.99 -16.17 -3.79
CA MET A 4 -18.78 -16.97 -3.55
C MET A 4 -17.60 -16.62 -4.47
N ASN A 5 -17.84 -16.11 -5.68
CA ASN A 5 -16.77 -15.82 -6.64
C ASN A 5 -16.07 -14.45 -6.40
N ILE A 6 -16.75 -13.51 -5.73
CA ILE A 6 -16.21 -12.16 -5.49
C ILE A 6 -15.23 -12.19 -4.31
N ALA A 7 -15.60 -12.83 -3.19
CA ALA A 7 -14.76 -12.91 -2.01
C ALA A 7 -13.46 -13.69 -2.26
N ALA A 8 -13.53 -14.81 -3.00
CA ALA A 8 -12.35 -15.58 -3.38
C ALA A 8 -11.42 -14.80 -4.32
N ARG A 9 -11.99 -14.02 -5.25
CA ARG A 9 -11.21 -13.16 -6.15
C ARG A 9 -10.56 -12.00 -5.40
N LEU A 10 -11.30 -11.38 -4.46
CA LEU A 10 -10.80 -10.33 -3.58
C LEU A 10 -9.62 -10.82 -2.74
N ARG A 11 -9.75 -12.01 -2.13
CA ARG A 11 -8.68 -12.63 -1.33
C ARG A 11 -7.45 -12.93 -2.18
N ARG A 12 -7.62 -13.42 -3.41
CA ARG A 12 -6.51 -13.63 -4.35
C ARG A 12 -5.80 -12.32 -4.69
N GLU A 13 -6.55 -11.27 -5.02
CA GLU A 13 -5.97 -9.93 -5.29
C GLU A 13 -5.27 -9.34 -4.06
N GLN A 14 -5.81 -9.53 -2.86
CA GLN A 14 -5.16 -9.11 -1.61
C GLN A 14 -3.84 -9.86 -1.39
N ILE A 15 -3.82 -11.18 -1.56
CA ILE A 15 -2.60 -11.99 -1.39
C ILE A 15 -1.56 -11.59 -2.44
N THR A 16 -1.95 -11.47 -3.70
CA THR A 16 -1.06 -11.05 -4.79
C THR A 16 -0.52 -9.64 -4.57
N SER A 17 -1.37 -8.69 -4.17
CA SER A 17 -0.96 -7.32 -3.85
C SER A 17 -0.02 -7.29 -2.64
N GLY A 18 -0.32 -8.06 -1.60
CA GLY A 18 0.54 -8.21 -0.44
C GLY A 18 1.91 -8.76 -0.81
N ALA A 19 1.97 -9.83 -1.62
CA ALA A 19 3.22 -10.42 -2.08
C ALA A 19 4.04 -9.47 -2.97
N ILE A 20 3.40 -8.74 -3.90
CA ILE A 20 4.08 -7.75 -4.74
C ILE A 20 4.64 -6.62 -3.87
N ASN A 21 3.85 -6.08 -2.94
CA ASN A 21 4.28 -5.00 -2.06
C ASN A 21 5.35 -5.46 -1.06
N LEU A 22 5.35 -6.72 -0.65
CA LEU A 22 6.43 -7.33 0.15
C LEU A 22 7.74 -7.30 -0.64
N VAL A 23 7.73 -7.80 -1.88
CA VAL A 23 8.92 -7.82 -2.75
C VAL A 23 9.40 -6.40 -3.06
N LEU A 24 8.50 -5.48 -3.37
CA LEU A 24 8.86 -4.08 -3.60
C LEU A 24 9.44 -3.43 -2.34
N SER A 25 8.89 -3.71 -1.17
CA SER A 25 9.42 -3.20 0.10
C SER A 25 10.83 -3.74 0.38
N ALA A 26 11.07 -5.02 0.09
CA ALA A 26 12.40 -5.62 0.17
C ALA A 26 13.37 -4.94 -0.82
N ALA A 27 12.94 -4.76 -2.06
CA ALA A 27 13.76 -4.13 -3.10
C ALA A 27 14.12 -2.68 -2.75
N PHE A 28 13.16 -1.88 -2.25
CA PHE A 28 13.42 -0.53 -1.75
C PHE A 28 14.40 -0.55 -0.58
N PHE A 29 14.22 -1.45 0.39
CA PHE A 29 15.14 -1.57 1.51
C PHE A 29 16.57 -1.90 1.05
N PHE A 30 16.75 -2.93 0.22
CA PHE A 30 18.07 -3.30 -0.26
C PHE A 30 18.69 -2.27 -1.19
N GLY A 31 17.88 -1.56 -1.97
CA GLY A 31 18.36 -0.48 -2.85
C GLY A 31 18.90 0.73 -2.07
N VAL A 32 18.30 1.05 -0.91
CA VAL A 32 18.67 2.23 -0.11
C VAL A 32 19.70 1.91 0.96
N PHE A 33 19.53 0.80 1.69
CA PHE A 33 20.37 0.43 2.84
C PHE A 33 21.40 -0.66 2.54
N GLY A 34 21.35 -1.24 1.35
CA GLY A 34 22.22 -2.34 0.97
C GLY A 34 21.91 -3.65 1.72
N VAL A 35 22.78 -4.63 1.49
CA VAL A 35 22.68 -6.00 2.05
C VAL A 35 23.62 -6.24 3.23
N ARG A 36 24.42 -5.24 3.64
CA ARG A 36 25.33 -5.36 4.77
C ARG A 36 24.58 -5.19 6.08
N ASP A 37 24.73 -6.14 6.99
CA ASP A 37 24.13 -6.07 8.33
C ASP A 37 24.89 -5.04 9.18
N HIS A 38 24.25 -3.90 9.42
CA HIS A 38 24.77 -2.82 10.26
C HIS A 38 23.61 -2.02 10.87
N PRO A 39 23.77 -1.43 12.07
CA PRO A 39 22.74 -0.58 12.66
C PRO A 39 22.41 0.60 11.72
N LEU A 40 21.11 0.80 11.48
CA LEU A 40 20.61 1.90 10.65
C LEU A 40 20.18 3.05 11.55
N ARG A 41 20.70 4.24 11.27
CA ARG A 41 20.31 5.48 11.95
C ARG A 41 18.99 6.02 11.42
N PHE A 42 18.17 6.52 12.33
CA PHE A 42 16.89 7.12 11.95
C PHE A 42 17.03 8.44 11.18
N ALA A 43 18.04 9.24 11.54
CA ALA A 43 18.43 10.46 10.88
C ALA A 43 19.68 10.25 10.01
N ALA A 44 20.33 11.34 9.60
CA ALA A 44 21.58 11.26 8.83
C ALA A 44 22.65 10.37 9.53
N PRO A 45 23.41 9.56 8.78
CA PRO A 45 23.48 9.53 7.32
C PRO A 45 22.44 8.63 6.63
N ASP A 46 21.87 7.64 7.32
CA ASP A 46 21.05 6.60 6.68
C ASP A 46 19.63 7.08 6.35
N ASN A 47 19.10 8.05 7.11
CA ASN A 47 17.76 8.63 6.91
C ASN A 47 16.64 7.58 6.87
N PHE A 48 16.76 6.51 7.68
CA PHE A 48 15.78 5.42 7.73
C PHE A 48 14.34 5.91 7.95
N ALA A 49 14.17 6.92 8.80
CA ALA A 49 12.86 7.47 9.11
C ALA A 49 12.19 8.14 7.90
N LEU A 50 12.96 8.82 7.03
CA LEU A 50 12.42 9.53 5.88
C LEU A 50 12.11 8.60 4.71
N ASP A 51 12.76 7.44 4.63
CA ASP A 51 12.55 6.48 3.56
C ASP A 51 11.14 5.85 3.55
N PHE A 52 10.44 5.89 4.69
CA PHE A 52 9.03 5.49 4.75
C PHE A 52 8.13 6.32 3.81
N LEU A 53 8.45 7.59 3.54
CA LEU A 53 7.63 8.45 2.69
C LEU A 53 7.62 7.98 1.22
N PRO A 54 8.76 7.88 0.51
CA PRO A 54 8.76 7.40 -0.87
C PRO A 54 8.25 5.96 -0.97
N GLN A 55 8.56 5.08 0.00
CA GLN A 55 8.03 3.72 0.03
C GLN A 55 6.50 3.70 0.16
N ALA A 56 5.94 4.44 1.13
CA ALA A 56 4.50 4.47 1.36
C ALA A 56 3.74 5.08 0.19
N ALA A 57 4.27 6.14 -0.43
CA ALA A 57 3.67 6.76 -1.60
C ALA A 57 3.56 5.76 -2.76
N ALA A 58 4.65 5.05 -3.07
CA ALA A 58 4.69 4.06 -4.15
C ALA A 58 3.70 2.91 -3.87
N ILE A 59 3.74 2.33 -2.67
CA ILE A 59 2.88 1.21 -2.27
C ILE A 59 1.41 1.62 -2.25
N ALA A 60 1.07 2.76 -1.65
CA ALA A 60 -0.31 3.24 -1.57
C ALA A 60 -0.89 3.55 -2.96
N LEU A 61 -0.07 4.11 -3.86
CA LEU A 61 -0.47 4.37 -5.24
C LEU A 61 -0.72 3.06 -6.00
N MET A 62 0.24 2.14 -6.00
CA MET A 62 0.12 0.88 -6.75
C MET A 62 -0.98 -0.02 -6.20
N SER A 63 -1.10 -0.12 -4.87
CA SER A 63 -2.09 -0.96 -4.21
C SER A 63 -3.53 -0.47 -4.37
N SER A 64 -3.73 0.82 -4.69
CA SER A 64 -5.07 1.37 -4.96
C SER A 64 -5.37 1.47 -6.45
N LEU A 65 -4.45 2.02 -7.25
CA LEU A 65 -4.69 2.33 -8.66
C LEU A 65 -4.81 1.06 -9.53
N VAL A 66 -3.87 0.12 -9.40
CA VAL A 66 -3.83 -1.10 -10.22
C VAL A 66 -5.12 -1.92 -10.08
N PRO A 67 -5.58 -2.30 -8.88
CA PRO A 67 -6.81 -3.08 -8.75
C PRO A 67 -8.05 -2.31 -9.20
N LEU A 68 -8.11 -0.99 -8.96
CA LEU A 68 -9.22 -0.16 -9.45
C LEU A 68 -9.30 -0.16 -10.97
N LEU A 69 -8.17 -0.01 -11.67
CA LEU A 69 -8.12 -0.02 -13.12
C LEU A 69 -8.45 -1.40 -13.71
N VAL A 70 -7.87 -2.48 -13.14
CA VAL A 70 -8.10 -3.86 -13.59
C VAL A 70 -9.57 -4.25 -13.44
N VAL A 71 -10.16 -4.00 -12.26
CA VAL A 71 -11.58 -4.31 -12.01
C VAL A 71 -12.49 -3.41 -12.84
N SER A 72 -12.20 -2.11 -12.95
CA SER A 72 -13.00 -1.19 -13.79
C SER A 72 -12.96 -1.58 -15.26
N ALA A 73 -11.80 -1.95 -15.80
CA ALA A 73 -11.66 -2.42 -17.18
C ALA A 73 -12.42 -3.74 -17.41
N SER A 74 -12.34 -4.69 -16.47
CA SER A 74 -13.10 -5.94 -16.52
C SER A 74 -14.61 -5.70 -16.50
N LEU A 75 -15.09 -4.72 -15.74
CA LEU A 75 -16.50 -4.35 -15.68
C LEU A 75 -16.98 -3.70 -16.98
N ARG A 76 -16.19 -2.78 -17.54
CA ARG A 76 -16.49 -2.14 -18.84
C ARG A 76 -16.63 -3.17 -19.95
N LYS A 77 -15.74 -4.17 -20.01
CA LYS A 77 -15.83 -5.29 -20.98
C LYS A 77 -17.11 -6.12 -20.81
N ALA A 78 -17.61 -6.24 -19.58
CA ALA A 78 -18.86 -6.94 -19.29
C ALA A 78 -20.13 -6.08 -19.49
N GLY A 79 -20.02 -4.91 -20.13
CA GLY A 79 -21.13 -3.98 -20.35
C GLY A 79 -21.64 -3.32 -19.07
N ARG A 80 -20.88 -3.37 -17.97
CA ARG A 80 -21.25 -2.78 -16.67
C ARG A 80 -20.55 -1.44 -16.50
N ARG A 81 -21.28 -0.42 -16.02
CA ARG A 81 -20.68 0.85 -15.60
C ARG A 81 -19.66 0.61 -14.49
N SER A 82 -18.45 1.13 -14.67
CA SER A 82 -17.45 1.29 -13.61
C SER A 82 -17.52 2.74 -13.11
N GLY A 83 -17.07 2.98 -11.86
CA GLY A 83 -16.91 4.35 -11.37
C GLY A 83 -16.07 5.19 -12.35
N GLY A 84 -16.47 6.44 -12.57
CA GLY A 84 -15.78 7.36 -13.48
C GLY A 84 -14.36 7.69 -13.02
N GLY A 85 -13.56 8.31 -13.88
CA GLY A 85 -12.16 8.68 -13.57
C GLY A 85 -12.01 9.50 -12.28
N LEU A 86 -12.99 10.36 -11.98
CA LEU A 86 -13.02 11.15 -10.74
C LEU A 86 -13.16 10.28 -9.49
N PHE A 87 -13.95 9.20 -9.54
CA PHE A 87 -14.09 8.26 -8.41
C PHE A 87 -12.76 7.55 -8.14
N ILE A 88 -12.08 7.10 -9.20
CA ILE A 88 -10.78 6.44 -9.10
C ILE A 88 -9.76 7.43 -8.49
N ALA A 89 -9.67 8.65 -9.02
CA ALA A 89 -8.76 9.67 -8.53
C ALA A 89 -8.99 9.99 -7.05
N ARG A 90 -10.24 10.19 -6.61
CA ARG A 90 -10.56 10.45 -5.19
C ARG A 90 -10.24 9.27 -4.28
N THR A 91 -10.40 8.04 -4.77
CA THR A 91 -10.09 6.84 -4.01
C THR A 91 -8.58 6.66 -3.85
N VAL A 92 -7.83 6.80 -4.96
CA VAL A 92 -6.37 6.74 -4.96
C VAL A 92 -5.80 7.85 -4.07
N LEU A 93 -6.28 9.08 -4.22
CA LEU A 93 -5.82 10.20 -3.39
C LEU A 93 -6.03 9.93 -1.90
N ALA A 94 -7.19 9.39 -1.50
CA ALA A 94 -7.47 9.04 -0.11
C ALA A 94 -6.52 7.95 0.44
N VAL A 95 -6.21 6.92 -0.36
CA VAL A 95 -5.29 5.86 0.06
C VAL A 95 -3.86 6.39 0.15
N VAL A 96 -3.43 7.19 -0.82
CA VAL A 96 -2.10 7.81 -0.83
C VAL A 96 -1.94 8.78 0.34
N SER A 97 -2.93 9.63 0.60
CA SER A 97 -2.88 10.56 1.73
C SER A 97 -2.84 9.82 3.08
N ALA A 98 -3.61 8.75 3.23
CA ALA A 98 -3.58 7.92 4.43
C ALA A 98 -2.24 7.19 4.60
N GLY A 99 -1.68 6.66 3.50
CA GLY A 99 -0.36 6.04 3.47
C GLY A 99 0.73 7.02 3.87
N LEU A 100 0.76 8.21 3.26
CA LEU A 100 1.70 9.28 3.62
C LEU A 100 1.55 9.74 5.06
N ALA A 101 0.32 9.92 5.56
CA ALA A 101 0.09 10.28 6.95
C ALA A 101 0.65 9.23 7.92
N SER A 102 0.46 7.94 7.62
CA SER A 102 1.04 6.85 8.41
C SER A 102 2.57 6.82 8.34
N ALA A 103 3.17 7.11 7.18
CA ALA A 103 4.61 7.19 7.00
C ALA A 103 5.21 8.37 7.79
N VAL A 104 4.56 9.54 7.75
CA VAL A 104 4.96 10.71 8.55
C VAL A 104 4.86 10.41 10.04
N ALA A 105 3.81 9.72 10.49
CA ALA A 105 3.68 9.33 11.89
C ALA A 105 4.80 8.38 12.34
N LEU A 106 5.14 7.38 11.52
CA LEU A 106 6.28 6.48 11.77
C LEU A 106 7.62 7.21 11.73
N ALA A 107 7.81 8.11 10.76
CA ALA A 107 9.00 8.93 10.66
C ALA A 107 9.18 9.82 11.91
N ALA A 108 8.11 10.47 12.35
CA ALA A 108 8.10 11.27 13.57
C ALA A 108 8.41 10.42 14.81
N PHE A 109 7.81 9.22 14.91
CA PHE A 109 8.11 8.29 16.00
C PHE A 109 9.59 7.88 16.01
N CYS A 110 10.20 7.63 14.84
CA CYS A 110 11.62 7.29 14.74
C CYS A 110 12.52 8.50 15.07
N LEU A 111 12.16 9.71 14.65
CA LEU A 111 13.00 10.90 14.82
C LEU A 111 12.93 11.51 16.22
N PHE A 112 11.75 11.47 16.86
CA PHE A 112 11.51 12.05 18.19
C PHE A 112 11.40 11.00 19.31
N GLY A 113 11.52 9.72 18.96
CA GLY A 113 11.49 8.62 19.91
C GLY A 113 12.76 8.50 20.75
N PRO A 114 12.76 7.59 21.76
CA PRO A 114 13.91 7.39 22.64
C PRO A 114 15.09 6.69 21.95
N TRP A 115 14.85 6.02 20.83
CA TRP A 115 15.87 5.28 20.08
C TRP A 115 16.43 6.13 18.94
N ARG A 116 17.72 5.96 18.62
CA ARG A 116 18.41 6.68 17.52
C ARG A 116 18.80 5.79 16.34
N GLU A 117 18.79 4.49 16.57
CA GLU A 117 19.17 3.48 15.60
C GLU A 117 18.32 2.22 15.79
N ILE A 118 18.29 1.41 14.74
CA ILE A 118 17.59 0.14 14.71
C ILE A 118 18.50 -0.91 14.07
N GLY A 119 18.51 -2.13 14.60
CA GLY A 119 19.24 -3.23 13.98
C GLY A 119 18.71 -3.50 12.56
N TRP A 120 19.60 -3.76 11.61
CA TRP A 120 19.27 -3.95 10.19
C TRP A 120 18.13 -4.95 9.97
N SER A 121 18.20 -6.10 10.63
CA SER A 121 17.19 -7.17 10.53
C SER A 121 15.82 -6.73 11.01
N LEU A 122 15.77 -5.96 12.11
CA LEU A 122 14.52 -5.40 12.63
C LEU A 122 13.99 -4.30 11.71
N ALA A 123 14.88 -3.46 11.17
CA ALA A 123 14.54 -2.42 10.21
C ALA A 123 13.89 -3.01 8.95
N LEU A 124 14.46 -4.09 8.43
CA LEU A 124 13.92 -4.84 7.31
C LEU A 124 12.54 -5.42 7.67
N ALA A 125 12.42 -6.12 8.81
CA ALA A 125 11.15 -6.70 9.25
C ALA A 125 10.04 -5.64 9.37
N VAL A 126 10.34 -4.50 9.98
CA VAL A 126 9.40 -3.36 10.10
C VAL A 126 8.96 -2.88 8.72
N LYS A 127 9.89 -2.67 7.79
CA LYS A 127 9.57 -2.24 6.43
C LYS A 127 8.71 -3.24 5.67
N LEU A 128 9.01 -4.53 5.78
CA LEU A 128 8.27 -5.58 5.11
C LEU A 128 6.84 -5.67 5.65
N ILE A 129 6.67 -5.64 6.97
CA ILE A 129 5.36 -5.65 7.63
C ILE A 129 4.58 -4.41 7.25
N TYR A 130 5.19 -3.22 7.36
CA TYR A 130 4.56 -1.96 7.03
C TYR A 130 4.11 -1.90 5.57
N GLY A 131 5.02 -2.20 4.63
CA GLY A 131 4.71 -2.13 3.20
C GLY A 131 3.69 -3.17 2.75
N SER A 132 3.77 -4.41 3.27
CA SER A 132 2.78 -5.44 2.98
C SER A 132 1.41 -5.10 3.56
N GLY A 133 1.39 -4.62 4.81
CA GLY A 133 0.17 -4.19 5.49
C GLY A 133 -0.51 -3.03 4.77
N LEU A 134 0.25 -2.01 4.38
CA LEU A 134 -0.24 -0.87 3.61
C LEU A 134 -0.77 -1.33 2.24
N GLY A 135 -0.07 -2.24 1.56
CA GLY A 135 -0.50 -2.81 0.29
C GLY A 135 -1.84 -3.55 0.38
N VAL A 136 -1.98 -4.43 1.38
CA VAL A 136 -3.23 -5.16 1.61
C VAL A 136 -4.37 -4.21 2.00
N ALA A 137 -4.11 -3.26 2.91
CA ALA A 137 -5.10 -2.30 3.36
C ALA A 137 -5.57 -1.38 2.22
N GLY A 138 -4.63 -0.86 1.42
CA GLY A 138 -4.90 -0.01 0.26
C GLY A 138 -5.75 -0.71 -0.80
N THR A 139 -5.38 -1.94 -1.17
CA THR A 139 -6.17 -2.76 -2.10
C THR A 139 -7.57 -3.07 -1.56
N THR A 140 -7.66 -3.45 -0.29
CA THR A 140 -8.94 -3.77 0.36
C THR A 140 -9.87 -2.56 0.40
N PHE A 141 -9.35 -1.39 0.79
CA PHE A 141 -10.10 -0.16 0.86
C PHE A 141 -10.59 0.26 -0.54
N ALA A 142 -9.70 0.27 -1.53
CA ALA A 142 -10.03 0.67 -2.89
C ALA A 142 -11.12 -0.20 -3.51
N LEU A 143 -11.01 -1.52 -3.36
CA LEU A 143 -12.00 -2.46 -3.90
C LEU A 143 -13.33 -2.42 -3.14
N THR A 144 -13.29 -2.37 -1.80
CA THR A 144 -14.51 -2.23 -0.98
C THR A 144 -15.28 -0.97 -1.37
N ARG A 145 -14.59 0.16 -1.54
CA ARG A 145 -15.21 1.42 -1.95
C ARG A 145 -15.82 1.33 -3.36
N LEU A 146 -15.13 0.67 -4.30
CA LEU A 146 -15.64 0.45 -5.65
C LEU A 146 -16.93 -0.39 -5.64
N PHE A 147 -16.98 -1.46 -4.84
CA PHE A 147 -18.18 -2.29 -4.72
C PHE A 147 -19.31 -1.58 -3.97
N ALA A 148 -19.01 -0.81 -2.92
CA ALA A 148 -20.00 -0.05 -2.16
C ALA A 148 -20.64 1.07 -3.00
N HIS A 149 -19.84 1.83 -3.76
CA HIS A 149 -20.34 2.87 -4.66
C HIS A 149 -21.37 2.30 -5.67
N ARG A 150 -21.12 1.08 -6.13
CA ARG A 150 -22.03 0.37 -7.04
C ARG A 150 -23.29 -0.18 -6.37
N GLY A 151 -23.24 -0.50 -5.08
CA GLY A 151 -24.44 -0.87 -4.31
C GLY A 151 -25.41 0.29 -4.19
N SER A 152 -24.88 1.50 -4.03
CA SER A 152 -25.66 2.74 -3.93
C SER A 152 -26.25 3.23 -5.26
N GLU A 153 -25.66 2.89 -6.41
CA GLU A 153 -26.23 3.24 -7.74
C GLU A 153 -27.37 2.29 -8.17
N LYS A 154 -27.57 1.17 -7.47
CA LYS A 154 -28.61 0.18 -7.77
C LYS A 154 -29.87 0.31 -6.90
N ALA A 155 -29.82 1.15 -5.88
CA ALA A 155 -30.97 1.50 -5.04
C ALA A 155 -31.63 2.77 -5.59
#